data_AF-A0A6J6YD01-F1
#
_entry.id   AF-A0A6J6YD01-F1
#
_cell.length_a   1.000
_cell.length_b   1.000
_cell.length_c   1.000
_cell.angle_alpha   90.00
_cell.angle_beta   90.00
_cell.angle_gamma   90.00
#
_symmetry.space_group_name_H-M   'P 1'
#
loop_
_entity.id
_entity.type
_entity.pdbx_description
1 polymer ?
#
loop_
_entity_poly.entity_id
_entity_poly.type
_entity_poly.pdbx_seq_one_letter_code
_entity_poly.pdbx_strand_id
1 'polypeptide(L)'
;MTAPNLGTSESGLISVSCVSASWCSAVGQYNDVVGSQPLVLVWDGVSWTQVASPNLNAPYGRLVEVSCVSTSSCVAVGNYGDNADSKPLVLVWDGLSWTQLSSPNLSSGRNYLSAVSCVSASLCTAVGLSLDDGFGHAKTLVVSLTTAPPVPTPDPVAPAFTG
;
A
#
# COMPACT_ATOMS: atom_id res chain seq x y z
N MET A 1 18.97 13.20 14.17
CA MET A 1 17.71 12.52 13.83
C MET A 1 18.09 11.36 12.92
N THR A 2 18.25 10.16 13.45
CA THR A 2 18.64 8.99 12.66
C THR A 2 17.48 8.01 12.67
N ALA A 3 17.06 7.56 11.49
CA ALA A 3 16.17 6.40 11.40
C ALA A 3 16.85 5.20 12.07
N PRO A 4 16.12 4.28 12.72
CA PRO A 4 16.67 3.03 13.20
C PRO A 4 17.41 2.34 12.06
N ASN A 5 18.65 1.94 12.29
CA ASN A 5 19.41 1.15 11.33
C ASN A 5 18.95 -0.30 11.51
N LEU A 6 18.06 -0.77 10.63
CA LEU A 6 17.28 -1.98 10.84
C LEU A 6 17.94 -3.29 10.39
N GLY A 7 19.25 -3.27 10.13
CA GLY A 7 20.01 -4.47 9.80
C GLY A 7 21.10 -4.22 8.78
N THR A 8 22.05 -5.15 8.71
CA THR A 8 23.31 -5.13 7.95
C THR A 8 23.14 -5.26 6.42
N SER A 9 22.01 -4.81 5.88
CA SER A 9 21.61 -4.97 4.48
C SER A 9 20.91 -3.69 4.01
N GLU A 10 21.10 -3.32 2.74
CA GLU A 10 20.57 -2.08 2.17
C GLU A 10 19.09 -1.87 2.53
N SER A 11 18.82 -0.78 3.24
CA SER A 11 17.47 -0.29 3.54
C SER A 11 17.35 1.13 3.01
N GLY A 12 16.20 1.42 2.40
CA GLY A 12 15.98 2.68 1.71
C GLY A 12 14.56 3.17 1.94
N LEU A 13 14.43 4.37 2.47
CA LEU A 13 13.18 5.11 2.51
C LEU A 13 13.03 5.90 1.22
N ILE A 14 11.82 5.90 0.66
CA ILE A 14 11.54 6.48 -0.67
C ILE A 14 10.54 7.62 -0.56
N SER A 15 9.55 7.51 0.34
CA SER A 15 8.52 8.52 0.52
C SER A 15 8.21 8.75 2.00
N VAL A 16 7.74 9.96 2.31
CA VAL A 16 7.27 10.35 3.64
C VAL A 16 6.00 11.21 3.52
N SER A 17 5.05 10.99 4.43
CA SER A 17 3.85 11.80 4.59
C SER A 17 3.70 12.22 6.04
N CYS A 18 3.61 13.51 6.30
CA CYS A 18 3.41 14.07 7.63
C CYS A 18 2.03 14.69 7.75
N VAL A 19 1.28 14.31 8.79
CA VAL A 19 -0.02 14.94 9.12
C VAL A 19 0.13 15.96 10.26
N SER A 20 1.21 15.87 11.03
CA SER A 20 1.60 16.86 12.05
C SER A 20 3.11 16.80 12.32
N ALA A 21 3.62 17.72 13.15
CA ALA A 21 5.01 17.68 13.61
C ALA A 21 5.35 16.44 14.47
N SER A 22 4.32 15.85 15.08
CA SER A 22 4.45 14.67 15.94
C SER A 22 3.96 13.39 15.27
N TRP A 23 3.65 13.44 13.97
CA TRP A 23 3.19 12.26 13.26
C TRP A 23 3.51 12.32 11.77
N CYS A 24 4.42 11.44 11.37
CA CYS A 24 4.74 11.17 9.97
C CYS A 24 4.86 9.66 9.74
N SER A 25 4.55 9.22 8.52
CA SER A 25 4.86 7.87 8.07
C SER A 25 5.85 7.94 6.91
N ALA A 26 6.91 7.14 6.98
CA ALA A 26 7.87 6.97 5.90
C ALA A 26 7.84 5.53 5.41
N VAL A 27 7.91 5.34 4.10
CA VAL A 27 7.82 4.01 3.47
C VAL A 27 8.98 3.75 2.54
N GLY A 28 9.29 2.48 2.36
CA GLY A 28 10.31 2.04 1.44
C GLY A 28 10.48 0.53 1.40
N GLN A 29 11.73 0.08 1.41
CA GLN A 29 12.09 -1.33 1.49
C GLN A 29 13.33 -1.58 2.34
N TYR A 30 13.46 -2.81 2.80
CA TYR A 30 14.68 -3.34 3.40
C TYR A 30 14.89 -4.77 2.92
N ASN A 31 16.15 -5.19 2.84
CA ASN A 31 16.49 -6.57 2.50
C ASN A 31 16.62 -7.42 3.77
N ASP A 32 16.00 -8.59 3.81
CA ASP A 32 16.18 -9.60 4.85
C ASP A 32 16.64 -10.95 4.26
N VAL A 33 16.61 -12.01 5.07
CA VAL A 33 17.01 -13.37 4.65
C VAL A 33 16.07 -14.02 3.63
N VAL A 34 14.83 -13.56 3.51
CA VAL A 34 13.83 -14.06 2.55
C VAL A 34 13.70 -13.17 1.30
N GLY A 35 14.19 -11.93 1.33
CA GLY A 35 14.31 -11.05 0.17
C GLY A 35 14.06 -9.58 0.50
N SER A 36 13.58 -8.82 -0.49
CA SER A 36 13.22 -7.40 -0.28
C SER A 36 11.82 -7.32 0.31
N GLN A 37 11.67 -6.65 1.45
CA GLN A 37 10.40 -6.51 2.16
C GLN A 37 9.99 -5.04 2.28
N PRO A 38 8.68 -4.73 2.34
CA PRO A 38 8.20 -3.38 2.60
C PRO A 38 8.72 -2.84 3.93
N LEU A 39 9.27 -1.63 3.91
CA LEU A 39 9.64 -0.91 5.12
C LEU A 39 8.60 0.16 5.41
N VAL A 40 8.11 0.22 6.66
CA VAL A 40 7.32 1.35 7.14
C VAL A 40 7.85 1.82 8.48
N LEU A 41 8.09 3.13 8.58
CA LEU A 41 8.45 3.82 9.80
C LEU A 41 7.37 4.83 10.17
N VAL A 42 7.14 5.00 11.47
CA VAL A 42 6.26 6.04 12.02
C VAL A 42 7.09 6.93 12.95
N TRP A 43 6.89 8.24 12.82
CA TRP A 43 7.46 9.27 13.66
C TRP A 43 6.46 9.68 14.73
N ASP A 44 6.90 9.78 15.98
CA ASP A 44 6.06 10.18 17.12
C ASP A 44 6.32 11.63 17.61
N GLY A 45 7.15 12.39 16.90
CA GLY A 45 7.63 13.72 17.35
C GLY A 45 9.04 13.70 17.93
N VAL A 46 9.56 12.51 18.27
CA VAL A 46 10.86 12.35 18.95
C VAL A 46 11.74 11.32 18.24
N SER A 47 11.17 10.19 17.83
CA SER A 47 11.90 9.09 17.21
C SER A 47 11.10 8.40 16.11
N TRP A 48 11.83 7.78 15.18
CA TRP A 48 11.24 6.93 14.15
C TRP A 48 11.21 5.49 14.67
N THR A 49 10.07 4.83 14.56
CA THR A 49 9.89 3.43 14.94
C THR A 49 9.40 2.62 13.74
N GLN A 50 9.97 1.43 13.53
CA GLN A 50 9.47 0.52 12.50
C GLN A 50 8.12 -0.07 12.91
N VAL A 51 7.18 -0.07 11.98
CA VAL A 51 5.90 -0.75 12.13
C VAL A 51 5.88 -1.96 11.21
N ALA A 52 5.34 -3.07 11.69
CA ALA A 52 5.23 -4.30 10.91
C ALA A 52 4.34 -4.09 9.68
N SER A 53 4.80 -4.58 8.53
CA SER A 53 3.98 -4.73 7.33
C SER A 53 3.37 -6.14 7.27
N PRO A 54 2.24 -6.33 6.55
CA PRO A 54 1.72 -7.67 6.26
C PRO A 54 2.74 -8.58 5.59
N ASN A 55 2.62 -9.89 5.85
CA ASN A 55 3.34 -10.90 5.07
C ASN A 55 2.70 -11.02 3.68
N LEU A 56 3.47 -10.68 2.64
CA LEU A 56 3.00 -10.68 1.26
C LEU A 56 3.08 -12.07 0.59
N ASN A 57 3.66 -13.07 1.27
CA ASN A 57 3.98 -14.39 0.73
C ASN A 57 4.74 -14.31 -0.61
N ALA A 58 5.66 -13.36 -0.72
CA ALA A 58 6.43 -13.07 -1.92
C ALA A 58 7.90 -12.73 -1.59
N PRO A 59 8.86 -13.09 -2.46
CA PRO A 59 10.28 -12.81 -2.25
C PRO A 59 10.64 -11.33 -2.43
N TYR A 60 9.77 -10.55 -3.07
CA TYR A 60 9.95 -9.11 -3.27
C TYR A 60 8.70 -8.34 -2.87
N GLY A 61 8.89 -7.25 -2.14
CA GLY A 61 7.91 -6.25 -1.80
C GLY A 61 8.58 -4.92 -1.51
N ARG A 62 7.97 -3.84 -2.01
CA ARG A 62 8.44 -2.46 -1.82
C ARG A 62 7.26 -1.51 -1.80
N LEU A 63 7.36 -0.48 -0.98
CA LEU A 63 6.50 0.70 -1.04
C LEU A 63 7.27 1.87 -1.65
N VAL A 64 6.59 2.63 -2.50
CA VAL A 64 7.20 3.76 -3.23
C VAL A 64 6.54 5.09 -2.89
N GLU A 65 5.28 5.08 -2.48
CA GLU A 65 4.58 6.30 -2.08
C GLU A 65 3.65 6.03 -0.89
N VAL A 66 3.45 7.06 -0.06
CA VAL A 66 2.50 7.04 1.05
C VAL A 66 1.77 8.38 1.11
N SER A 67 0.46 8.34 1.30
CA SER A 67 -0.38 9.51 1.53
C SER A 67 -1.20 9.29 2.79
N CYS A 68 -1.03 10.16 3.77
CA CYS A 68 -1.76 10.14 5.03
C CYS A 68 -2.68 11.36 5.14
N VAL A 69 -3.94 11.12 5.49
CA VAL A 69 -4.92 12.19 5.74
C VAL A 69 -5.14 12.43 7.23
N SER A 70 -4.81 11.44 8.07
CA SER A 70 -4.80 11.54 9.53
C SER A 70 -3.78 10.56 10.11
N THR A 71 -3.56 10.62 11.42
CA THR A 71 -2.69 9.67 12.14
C THR A 71 -3.23 8.23 12.13
N SER A 72 -4.50 8.05 11.76
CA SER A 72 -5.21 6.77 11.70
C SER A 72 -5.70 6.41 10.30
N SER A 73 -5.27 7.14 9.28
CA SER A 73 -5.67 6.87 7.90
C SER A 73 -4.58 7.25 6.93
N CYS A 74 -3.93 6.21 6.41
CA CYS A 74 -2.94 6.32 5.35
C CYS A 74 -3.13 5.23 4.31
N VAL A 75 -2.68 5.53 3.10
CA VAL A 75 -2.52 4.55 2.05
C VAL A 75 -1.09 4.61 1.56
N ALA A 76 -0.45 3.46 1.48
CA ALA A 76 0.85 3.28 0.86
C ALA A 76 0.73 2.37 -0.35
N VAL A 77 1.47 2.67 -1.40
CA VAL A 77 1.43 1.91 -2.65
C VAL A 77 2.81 1.52 -3.13
N GLY A 78 2.86 0.48 -3.95
CA GLY A 78 4.09 0.00 -4.57
C GLY A 78 3.86 -1.27 -5.36
N ASN A 79 4.77 -2.24 -5.21
CA ASN A 79 4.68 -3.52 -5.88
C ASN A 79 5.28 -4.66 -5.06
N TYR A 80 4.81 -5.87 -5.35
CA TYR A 80 5.28 -7.10 -4.73
C TYR A 80 5.15 -8.28 -5.68
N GLY A 81 5.79 -9.40 -5.38
CA GLY A 81 5.77 -10.60 -6.23
C GLY A 81 7.19 -11.08 -6.48
N ASP A 82 7.49 -11.40 -7.74
CA ASP A 82 8.83 -11.76 -8.18
C ASP A 82 9.28 -10.87 -9.35
N ASN A 83 10.49 -11.12 -9.87
CA ASN A 83 11.08 -10.31 -10.95
C ASN A 83 10.34 -10.45 -12.29
N ALA A 84 9.56 -11.51 -12.49
CA ALA A 84 8.85 -11.81 -13.73
C ALA A 84 7.37 -11.37 -13.67
N ASP A 85 6.71 -11.56 -12.52
CA ASP A 85 5.31 -11.22 -12.27
C ASP A 85 5.21 -10.37 -10.99
N SER A 86 5.21 -9.05 -11.18
CA SER A 86 4.99 -8.11 -10.08
C SER A 86 3.55 -7.61 -10.09
N LYS A 87 2.95 -7.52 -8.90
CA LYS A 87 1.58 -7.10 -8.68
C LYS A 87 1.56 -5.76 -7.97
N PRO A 88 0.51 -4.93 -8.19
CA PRO A 88 0.38 -3.67 -7.47
C PRO A 88 0.13 -3.94 -5.99
N LEU A 89 0.96 -3.34 -5.12
CA LEU A 89 0.79 -3.40 -3.68
C LEU A 89 0.02 -2.17 -3.21
N VAL A 90 -1.04 -2.38 -2.44
CA VAL A 90 -1.76 -1.34 -1.72
C VAL A 90 -1.84 -1.75 -0.26
N LEU A 91 -1.28 -0.93 0.63
CA LEU A 91 -1.42 -1.09 2.06
C LEU A 91 -2.26 0.06 2.62
N VAL A 92 -3.18 -0.25 3.52
CA VAL A 92 -4.03 0.71 4.21
C VAL A 92 -3.76 0.65 5.71
N TRP A 93 -3.60 1.84 6.31
CA TRP A 93 -3.39 2.03 7.74
C TRP A 93 -4.69 2.41 8.42
N ASP A 94 -5.03 1.73 9.51
CA ASP A 94 -6.23 1.98 10.32
C ASP A 94 -5.94 2.70 11.66
N GLY A 95 -4.69 3.09 11.92
CA GLY A 95 -4.25 3.63 13.21
C GLY A 95 -3.51 2.64 14.10
N LEU A 96 -3.59 1.35 13.79
CA LEU A 96 -2.99 0.28 14.58
C LEU A 96 -2.11 -0.63 13.73
N SER A 97 -2.55 -0.96 12.52
CA SER A 97 -1.89 -1.92 11.65
C SER A 97 -2.03 -1.56 10.17
N TRP A 98 -1.03 -1.96 9.39
CA TRP A 98 -1.11 -1.95 7.93
C TRP A 98 -1.79 -3.22 7.47
N THR A 99 -2.74 -3.11 6.55
CA THR A 99 -3.43 -4.24 5.92
C THR A 99 -3.29 -4.16 4.42
N GLN A 100 -3.12 -5.30 3.75
CA GLN A 100 -3.07 -5.35 2.30
C GLN A 100 -4.49 -5.28 1.74
N LEU A 101 -4.73 -4.30 0.86
CA LEU A 101 -5.97 -4.20 0.10
C LEU A 101 -5.78 -4.83 -1.27
N SER A 102 -6.74 -5.67 -1.67
CA SER A 102 -6.73 -6.30 -2.99
C SER A 102 -6.80 -5.23 -4.08
N SER A 103 -5.87 -5.28 -5.03
CA SER A 103 -5.80 -4.40 -6.19
C SER A 103 -6.09 -5.20 -7.47
N PRO A 104 -6.77 -4.63 -8.48
CA PRO A 104 -6.92 -5.28 -9.77
C PRO A 104 -5.54 -5.53 -10.41
N ASN A 105 -5.25 -6.77 -10.76
CA ASN A 105 -4.08 -7.10 -11.58
C ASN A 105 -4.53 -7.17 -13.05
N LEU A 106 -4.21 -6.14 -13.83
CA LEU A 106 -4.78 -5.97 -15.17
C LEU A 106 -4.15 -6.88 -16.24
N SER A 107 -2.99 -7.48 -15.98
CA SER A 107 -2.31 -8.37 -16.92
C SER A 107 -1.32 -9.32 -16.27
N SER A 108 -0.92 -10.35 -17.04
CA SER A 108 0.29 -11.11 -16.79
C SER A 108 1.50 -10.25 -17.13
N GLY A 109 2.34 -9.94 -16.14
CA GLY A 109 3.50 -9.08 -16.33
C GLY A 109 3.78 -8.18 -15.14
N ARG A 110 4.57 -7.13 -15.36
CA ARG A 110 4.99 -6.23 -14.27
C ARG A 110 3.99 -5.11 -14.08
N ASN A 111 3.22 -5.22 -13.01
CA ASN A 111 2.26 -4.23 -12.56
C ASN A 111 2.77 -3.59 -11.28
N TYR A 112 2.73 -2.25 -11.22
CA TYR A 112 3.12 -1.50 -10.04
C TYR A 112 2.36 -0.18 -9.94
N LEU A 113 2.12 0.27 -8.72
CA LEU A 113 1.63 1.60 -8.42
C LEU A 113 2.82 2.49 -8.06
N SER A 114 2.91 3.64 -8.70
CA SER A 114 3.99 4.60 -8.51
C SER A 114 3.61 5.75 -7.60
N ALA A 115 2.31 6.09 -7.51
CA ALA A 115 1.84 7.22 -6.73
C ALA A 115 0.46 7.03 -6.13
N VAL A 116 0.16 7.75 -5.04
CA VAL A 116 -1.14 7.76 -4.36
C VAL A 116 -1.43 9.12 -3.74
N SER A 117 -2.62 9.64 -4.00
CA SER A 117 -3.12 10.85 -3.37
C SER A 117 -4.45 10.56 -2.69
N CYS A 118 -4.52 10.85 -1.39
CA CYS A 118 -5.74 10.75 -0.60
C CYS A 118 -6.25 12.14 -0.23
N VAL A 119 -7.51 12.43 -0.54
CA VAL A 119 -8.20 13.65 -0.09
C VAL A 119 -9.03 13.42 1.16
N SER A 120 -9.39 12.17 1.44
CA SER A 120 -10.05 11.74 2.67
C SER A 120 -9.70 10.28 2.97
N ALA A 121 -10.12 9.78 4.13
CA ALA A 121 -9.86 8.40 4.53
C ALA A 121 -10.50 7.37 3.57
N SER A 122 -11.57 7.77 2.87
CA SER A 122 -12.35 6.94 1.96
C SER A 122 -12.19 7.28 0.48
N LEU A 123 -11.39 8.29 0.15
CA LEU A 123 -11.19 8.73 -1.22
C LEU A 123 -9.69 8.92 -1.48
N CYS A 124 -9.09 7.87 -2.03
CA CYS A 124 -7.73 7.89 -2.53
C CYS A 124 -7.69 7.47 -3.99
N THR A 125 -6.77 8.07 -4.74
CA THR A 125 -6.47 7.70 -6.12
C THR A 125 -5.02 7.29 -6.20
N ALA A 126 -4.79 6.04 -6.60
CA ALA A 126 -3.47 5.52 -6.90
C ALA A 126 -3.27 5.43 -8.41
N VAL A 127 -2.07 5.73 -8.87
CA VAL A 127 -1.68 5.61 -10.27
C VAL A 127 -0.43 4.77 -10.44
N GLY A 128 -0.27 4.15 -11.61
CA GLY A 128 0.83 3.24 -11.87
C GLY A 128 0.91 2.79 -13.32
N LEU A 129 1.70 1.72 -13.53
CA LEU A 129 1.94 1.15 -14.84
C LEU A 129 1.76 -0.36 -14.82
N SER A 130 1.14 -0.87 -15.89
CA SER A 130 1.06 -2.28 -16.24
C SER A 130 1.91 -2.50 -17.48
N LEU A 131 2.89 -3.40 -17.37
CA LEU A 131 3.80 -3.77 -18.46
C LEU A 131 3.46 -5.18 -18.91
N ASP A 132 2.89 -5.29 -20.11
CA ASP A 132 2.63 -6.59 -20.75
C ASP A 132 3.93 -7.14 -21.34
N ASP A 133 4.20 -8.42 -21.05
CA ASP A 133 5.38 -9.19 -21.45
C ASP A 133 5.49 -9.48 -22.96
N GLY A 134 4.43 -9.22 -23.74
CA GLY A 134 4.41 -9.50 -25.18
C GLY A 134 5.00 -8.42 -26.09
N PHE A 135 4.96 -7.13 -25.72
CA PHE A 135 5.31 -6.03 -26.64
C PHE A 135 5.87 -4.75 -25.96
N GLY A 136 6.08 -4.75 -24.64
CA GLY A 136 6.58 -3.56 -23.94
C GLY A 136 5.60 -2.38 -23.90
N HIS A 137 4.29 -2.64 -24.08
CA HIS A 137 3.26 -1.62 -23.93
C HIS A 137 3.06 -1.32 -22.44
N ALA A 138 3.34 -0.07 -22.06
CA ALA A 138 3.00 0.45 -20.74
C ALA A 138 1.56 1.00 -20.77
N LYS A 139 0.68 0.44 -19.95
CA LYS A 139 -0.67 0.97 -19.72
C LYS A 139 -0.73 1.69 -18.38
N THR A 140 -1.38 2.84 -18.34
CA THR A 140 -1.65 3.54 -17.09
C THR A 140 -2.65 2.74 -16.26
N LEU A 141 -2.26 2.46 -15.01
CA LEU A 141 -3.15 1.96 -13.97
C LEU A 141 -3.69 3.15 -13.19
N VAL A 142 -5.00 3.25 -13.03
CA VAL A 142 -5.64 4.17 -12.10
C VAL A 142 -6.57 3.35 -11.22
N VAL A 143 -6.36 3.43 -9.91
CA VAL A 143 -7.15 2.70 -8.92
C VAL A 143 -7.76 3.70 -7.95
N SER A 144 -9.08 3.81 -7.97
CA SER A 144 -9.83 4.53 -6.94
C SER A 144 -10.02 3.59 -5.74
N LEU A 145 -9.37 3.93 -4.62
CA LEU A 145 -9.44 3.16 -3.40
C LEU A 145 -10.52 3.77 -2.52
N THR A 146 -11.65 3.07 -2.44
CA THR A 146 -12.70 3.37 -1.47
C THR A 146 -12.56 2.41 -0.29
N THR A 147 -12.11 2.91 0.85
CA THR A 147 -11.97 2.12 2.09
C THR A 147 -13.30 1.92 2.83
N ALA A 148 -14.43 2.23 2.19
CA ALA A 148 -15.73 2.01 2.81
C ALA A 148 -15.90 0.52 3.14
N PRO A 149 -16.38 0.16 4.35
CA PRO A 149 -16.82 -1.22 4.59
C PRO A 149 -17.86 -1.58 3.52
N PRO A 150 -17.91 -2.82 3.03
CA PRO A 150 -18.94 -3.23 2.08
C PRO A 150 -20.29 -2.87 2.69
N VAL A 151 -21.00 -1.92 2.08
CA VAL A 151 -22.38 -1.64 2.48
C VAL A 151 -23.12 -2.95 2.23
N PRO A 152 -23.70 -3.60 3.26
CA PRO A 152 -24.54 -4.76 3.01
C PRO A 152 -25.63 -4.30 2.06
N THR A 153 -25.67 -4.88 0.86
CA THR A 153 -26.81 -4.73 -0.03
C THR A 153 -28.03 -5.16 0.79
N PRO A 154 -29.05 -4.32 1.00
CA PRO A 154 -30.25 -4.78 1.65
C PRO A 154 -30.77 -5.99 0.87
N ASP A 155 -30.93 -7.12 1.55
CA ASP A 155 -31.52 -8.32 0.96
C ASP A 155 -32.82 -7.90 0.25
N PRO A 156 -33.09 -8.41 -0.97
CA PRO A 156 -34.37 -8.17 -1.60
C PRO A 156 -35.46 -8.65 -0.65
N VAL A 157 -36.25 -7.72 -0.13
CA VAL A 157 -37.41 -8.01 0.71
C VAL A 157 -38.31 -8.92 -0.11
N ALA A 158 -38.31 -10.21 0.22
CA ALA A 158 -39.20 -11.17 -0.41
C ALA A 158 -40.64 -10.66 -0.19
N PRO A 159 -41.48 -10.59 -1.25
CA PRO A 159 -42.87 -10.23 -1.06
C PRO A 159 -43.52 -11.26 -0.13
N ALA A 160 -44.14 -10.76 0.94
CA ALA A 160 -44.92 -11.59 1.84
C ALA A 160 -46.06 -12.24 1.04
N PHE A 161 -45.97 -13.56 0.83
CA PHE A 161 -47.11 -14.34 0.37
C PHE A 161 -48.09 -14.48 1.54
N THR A 162 -49.16 -13.69 1.52
CA THR A 162 -50.34 -13.95 2.34
C THR A 162 -51.17 -15.04 1.66
N GLY A 163 -51.14 -16.25 2.22
CA GLY A 163 -52.12 -17.32 1.96
C GLY A 163 -53.24 -17.29 2.97
#